data_AF-A0A7W0L4J9-F1
#
_entry.id   AF-A0A7W0L4J9-F1
#
_cell.length_a   1.000
_cell.length_b   1.000
_cell.length_c   1.000
_cell.angle_alpha   90.00
_cell.angle_beta   90.00
_cell.angle_gamma   90.00
#
_symmetry.space_group_name_H-M   'P 1'
#
loop_
_entity.id
_entity.type
_entity.pdbx_description
1 polymer ?
#
loop_
_entity_poly.entity_id
_entity_poly.type
_entity_poly.pdbx_seq_one_letter_code
_entity_poly.pdbx_strand_id
1 'polypeptide(L)' 'MTHRFSPSDSERAVVEAQLGRSLRGSWRVARRCHLGVPMAVETGPRLEDGTPFPTLFWLTCPLLIKRASHLESNGYMRV' A
#
# COMPACT_ATOMS: atom_id res chain seq x y z
N MET A 1 -11.73 -20.30 5.25
CA MET A 1 -12.03 -19.12 4.39
C MET A 1 -11.27 -17.90 4.92
N THR A 2 -9.97 -17.76 4.64
CA THR A 2 -9.13 -16.68 5.20
C THR A 2 -8.02 -16.26 4.23
N HIS A 3 -8.34 -15.97 2.97
CA HIS A 3 -7.33 -15.56 1.97
C HIS A 3 -7.40 -14.07 1.61
N ARG A 4 -7.99 -13.23 2.47
CA ARG A 4 -8.24 -11.82 2.14
C ARG A 4 -6.96 -10.99 2.03
N PHE A 5 -5.90 -11.33 2.78
CA PHE A 5 -4.66 -10.54 2.92
C PHE A 5 -3.39 -11.38 2.69
N SER A 6 -3.40 -12.18 1.64
CA SER A 6 -2.25 -13.02 1.26
C SER A 6 -1.87 -12.72 -0.19
N PRO A 7 -0.83 -11.89 -0.41
CA PRO A 7 -0.34 -11.52 -1.74
C PRO A 7 0.63 -12.57 -2.28
N SER A 8 0.78 -12.65 -3.60
CA SER A 8 1.79 -13.49 -4.22
C SER A 8 3.21 -12.97 -3.97
N ASP A 9 4.22 -13.83 -4.10
CA ASP A 9 5.63 -13.43 -3.99
C ASP A 9 6.01 -12.36 -5.02
N SER A 10 5.44 -12.44 -6.22
CA SER A 10 5.64 -11.43 -7.27
C SER A 10 5.01 -10.09 -6.91
N GLU A 11 3.84 -10.07 -6.28
CA GLU A 11 3.22 -8.85 -5.77
C GLU A 11 4.08 -8.23 -4.66
N ARG A 12 4.56 -9.06 -3.73
CA ARG A 12 5.44 -8.62 -2.65
C ARG A 12 6.71 -7.97 -3.18
N ALA A 13 7.41 -8.62 -4.11
CA ALA A 13 8.65 -8.10 -4.68
C ALA A 13 8.45 -6.71 -5.32
N VAL A 14 7.35 -6.54 -6.07
CA VAL A 14 7.02 -5.24 -6.69
C VAL A 14 6.72 -4.18 -5.64
N VAL A 15 5.90 -4.48 -4.63
CA VAL A 15 5.52 -3.48 -3.64
C VAL A 15 6.70 -3.12 -2.73
N GLU A 16 7.53 -4.08 -2.32
CA GLU A 16 8.72 -3.80 -1.51
C GLU A 16 9.75 -2.96 -2.29
N ALA A 17 9.91 -3.23 -3.58
CA ALA A 17 10.74 -2.40 -4.46
C ALA A 17 10.18 -0.97 -4.59
N GLN A 18 8.86 -0.82 -4.70
CA GLN A 18 8.19 0.49 -4.75
C GLN A 18 8.34 1.28 -3.45
N LEU A 19 8.25 0.61 -2.29
CA LEU A 19 8.35 1.24 -0.98
C LEU A 19 9.80 1.42 -0.49
N GLY A 20 10.77 0.73 -1.10
CA GLY A 20 12.17 0.73 -0.65
C GLY A 20 12.37 0.05 0.71
N ARG A 21 11.43 -0.79 1.16
CA ARG A 21 11.47 -1.50 2.44
C ARG A 21 10.65 -2.79 2.40
N SER A 22 11.00 -3.74 3.24
CA SER A 22 10.21 -4.97 3.42
C SER A 22 8.85 -4.69 4.07
N LEU A 23 7.83 -5.42 3.63
CA LEU A 23 6.47 -5.31 4.14
C LEU A 23 6.22 -6.26 5.30
N ARG A 24 5.68 -5.74 6.39
CA ARG A 24 5.30 -6.49 7.59
C ARG A 24 3.79 -6.69 7.65
N GLY A 25 3.38 -7.75 8.32
CA GLY A 25 1.97 -8.06 8.55
C GLY A 25 1.23 -8.54 7.29
N SER A 26 -0.07 -8.76 7.45
CA SER A 26 -0.95 -9.18 6.35
C SER A 26 -1.39 -7.98 5.53
N TRP A 27 -1.43 -8.13 4.20
CA TRP A 27 -1.85 -7.08 3.29
C TRP A 27 -2.35 -7.65 1.96
N ARG A 28 -3.02 -6.82 1.15
CA ARG A 28 -3.44 -7.15 -0.21
C ARG A 28 -3.30 -5.94 -1.13
N VAL A 29 -3.22 -6.18 -2.43
CA VAL A 29 -3.28 -5.08 -3.42
C VAL A 29 -4.71 -4.54 -3.44
N ALA A 30 -4.87 -3.28 -3.02
CA ALA A 30 -6.15 -2.58 -3.03
C ALA A 30 -6.47 -2.00 -4.41
N ARG A 31 -5.43 -1.57 -5.14
CA ARG A 31 -5.59 -0.95 -6.46
C ARG A 31 -4.40 -1.21 -7.36
N ARG A 32 -4.69 -1.45 -8.65
CA ARG A 32 -3.71 -1.56 -9.74
C ARG A 32 -3.90 -0.46 -10.79
N CYS A 33 -2.82 -0.09 -11.46
CA CYS A 33 -2.87 0.81 -12.62
C CYS A 33 -3.31 0.06 -13.89
N HIS A 34 -3.44 0.78 -15.01
CA HIS A 34 -3.80 0.19 -16.30
C HIS A 34 -2.75 -0.80 -16.87
N LEU A 35 -1.50 -0.75 -16.39
CA LEU A 35 -0.46 -1.74 -16.70
C LEU A 35 -0.47 -2.94 -15.74
N GLY A 36 -1.44 -3.01 -14.83
CA GLY A 36 -1.53 -4.07 -13.83
C GLY A 36 -0.58 -3.91 -12.64
N VAL A 37 0.21 -2.84 -12.54
CA VAL A 37 1.16 -2.63 -11.43
C VAL A 37 0.44 -2.14 -10.16
N PRO A 38 0.77 -2.65 -8.95
CA PRO A 38 0.19 -2.17 -7.69
C PRO A 38 0.38 -0.65 -7.50
N MET A 39 -0.69 0.00 -7.05
CA MET A 39 -0.75 1.44 -6.77
C MET A 39 -0.97 1.74 -5.29
N ALA A 40 -1.80 0.95 -4.64
CA ALA A 40 -2.07 1.03 -3.22
C ALA A 40 -2.27 -0.38 -2.65
N VAL A 41 -1.87 -0.55 -1.40
CA VAL A 41 -2.12 -1.76 -0.61
C VAL A 41 -3.07 -1.45 0.54
N GLU A 42 -3.84 -2.47 0.92
CA GLU A 42 -4.64 -2.47 2.14
C GLU A 42 -3.98 -3.44 3.13
N THR A 43 -3.70 -2.97 4.34
CA THR A 43 -3.16 -3.78 5.42
C THR A 43 -4.28 -4.36 6.27
N GLY A 44 -4.04 -5.52 6.86
CA GLY A 44 -4.90 -6.05 7.90
C GLY A 44 -5.03 -5.05 9.06
N PRO A 45 -6.18 -5.01 9.76
CA PRO A 45 -6.43 -4.04 10.83
C PRO A 45 -5.61 -4.33 12.11
N ARG A 46 -4.94 -5.48 12.18
CA ARG A 46 -4.14 -5.93 13.32
C ARG A 46 -2.86 -6.62 12.83
N LEU A 47 -1.80 -6.49 13.62
CA LEU A 47 -0.57 -7.26 13.51
C LEU A 47 -0.77 -8.69 14.02
N GLU A 48 0.25 -9.54 13.83
CA GLU A 48 0.24 -10.96 14.25
C GLU A 48 0.07 -11.12 15.77
N ASP A 49 0.53 -10.15 16.55
CA ASP A 49 0.40 -10.09 18.01
C ASP A 49 -0.94 -9.50 18.50
N GLY A 50 -1.84 -9.13 17.57
CA GLY A 50 -3.13 -8.51 17.87
C GLY A 50 -3.09 -6.99 18.03
N THR A 51 -1.92 -6.35 17.98
CA THR A 51 -1.78 -4.89 18.07
C THR A 51 -2.53 -4.21 16.92
N PRO A 52 -3.38 -3.20 17.18
CA PRO A 52 -4.05 -2.45 16.13
C PRO A 52 -3.07 -1.76 15.17
N PHE A 53 -3.28 -1.93 13.87
CA PHE A 53 -2.51 -1.21 12.87
C PHE A 53 -3.25 0.09 12.49
N PRO A 54 -2.64 1.27 12.69
CA PRO A 54 -3.37 2.54 12.63
C PRO A 54 -3.75 2.98 11.21
N THR A 55 -3.09 2.44 10.18
CA THR A 55 -3.24 2.90 8.79
C THR A 55 -3.63 1.76 7.89
N LEU A 56 -4.87 1.75 7.40
CA LEU A 56 -5.41 0.66 6.57
C LEU A 56 -4.90 0.69 5.12
N PHE A 57 -4.61 1.87 4.56
CA PHE A 57 -4.24 2.00 3.14
C PHE A 57 -2.92 2.74 2.99
N TRP A 58 -2.05 2.22 2.12
CA TRP A 58 -0.78 2.85 1.77
C TRP A 58 -0.68 3.00 0.25
N LEU A 59 -0.32 4.20 -0.21
CA LEU A 59 0.15 4.40 -1.58
C LEU A 59 1.54 3.80 -1.72
N THR A 60 1.74 3.03 -2.79
CA THR A 60 3.02 2.37 -3.08
C THR A 60 3.61 2.85 -4.40
N CYS A 61 2.78 3.15 -5.40
CA CYS A 61 3.26 3.61 -6.70
C CYS A 61 4.04 4.95 -6.58
N PRO A 62 5.34 4.98 -6.96
CA PRO A 62 6.17 6.19 -6.82
C PRO A 62 5.62 7.40 -7.60
N LEU A 63 5.01 7.15 -8.77
CA LEU A 63 4.40 8.21 -9.58
C LEU A 63 3.17 8.82 -8.89
N LEU A 64 2.34 8.00 -8.25
CA LEU A 64 1.18 8.51 -7.51
C LEU A 64 1.60 9.26 -6.25
N ILE A 65 2.61 8.76 -5.52
CA ILE A 65 3.16 9.45 -4.36
C ILE A 65 3.65 10.85 -4.78
N LYS A 66 4.41 10.96 -5.88
CA LYS A 66 4.86 12.25 -6.41
C LYS A 66 3.69 13.17 -6.79
N ARG A 67 2.65 12.64 -7.44
CA ARG A 67 1.46 13.42 -7.82
C ARG A 67 0.66 13.88 -6.60
N ALA A 68 0.48 13.01 -5.60
CA ALA A 68 -0.18 13.35 -4.35
C ALA A 68 0.58 14.48 -3.62
N SER A 69 1.91 14.36 -3.51
CA SER A 69 2.78 15.39 -2.94
C SER A 69 2.66 16.74 -3.68
N HIS A 70 2.55 16.73 -5.01
CA HIS A 70 2.28 17.96 -5.77
C HIS A 70 0.92 18.57 -5.45
N LEU A 71 -0.14 17.75 -5.32
CA LEU A 71 -1.47 18.23 -4.96
C LEU A 71 -1.51 18.83 -3.54
N GLU A 72 -0.86 18.16 -2.59
CA GLU A 72 -0.69 18.64 -1.22
C GLU A 72 0.06 19.98 -1.20
N SER A 73 1.18 20.07 -1.91
CA SER A 73 2.00 21.30 -1.98
C SER A 73 1.26 22.47 -2.62
N ASN A 74 0.34 22.21 -3.54
CA ASN A 74 -0.50 23.22 -4.17
C ASN A 74 -1.74 23.60 -3.34
N GLY A 75 -1.89 23.06 -2.12
CA GLY A 75 -2.99 23.38 -1.22
C GLY A 75 -4.33 22.73 -1.57
N TYR A 76 -4.34 21.70 -2.42
CA TYR A 76 -5.58 20.97 -2.74
C TYR A 76 -6.04 20.06 -1.60
N MET A 77 -5.16 19.71 -0.66
CA MET A 77 -5.49 18.94 0.53
C MET A 77 -5.49 19.87 1.75
N ARG A 78 -6.58 19.84 2.53
CA ARG A 78 -6.67 20.57 3.81
C ARG A 78 -6.11 19.70 4.92
N VAL A 79 -5.24 20.30 5.74
CA VAL A 79 -4.74 19.76 7.01
C VAL A 79 -5.71 20.05 8.14
#